data_AF-A0A016TNS1-F1
#
_entry.id   AF-A0A016TNS1-F1
#
_cell.length_a   1.000
_cell.length_b   1.000
_cell.length_c   1.000
_cell.angle_alpha   90.00
_cell.angle_beta   90.00
_cell.angle_gamma   90.00
#
_symmetry.space_group_name_H-M   'P 1'
#
loop_
_entity.id
_entity.type
_entity.pdbx_description
1 polymer ?
#
loop_
_entity_poly.entity_id
_entity_poly.type
_entity_poly.pdbx_seq_one_letter_code
_entity_poly.pdbx_strand_id
1 'polypeptide(L)'
;MLFSTAIYFFERDEPNSKFYSIPAACWWCVITMTTVGYGDLVPVTAGGKVVAAMASVCGIIVLAFPISMIIDKFAESTGVWNEDEGEKPKKPKTKRSFF
;
A
#
# COMPACT_ATOMS: atom_id res chain seq x y z
N MET A 1 7.71 -0.96 10.02
CA MET A 1 7.92 -1.11 11.48
C MET A 1 6.87 -2.01 12.11
N LEU A 2 5.56 -1.66 12.08
CA LEU A 2 4.50 -2.50 12.68
C LEU A 2 4.45 -3.93 12.13
N PHE A 3 4.47 -4.10 10.80
CA PHE A 3 4.52 -5.43 10.17
C PHE A 3 5.80 -6.22 10.51
N SER A 4 6.91 -5.52 10.72
CA SER A 4 8.21 -6.11 11.06
C SER A 4 8.23 -6.64 12.50
N THR A 5 7.62 -5.91 13.43
CA THR A 5 7.45 -6.38 14.82
C THR A 5 6.44 -7.53 14.89
N ALA A 6 5.34 -7.45 14.13
CA ALA A 6 4.33 -8.50 14.09
C ALA A 6 4.92 -9.82 13.55
N ILE A 7 5.63 -9.78 12.42
CA ILE A 7 6.22 -10.98 11.84
C ILE A 7 7.32 -11.56 12.73
N TYR A 8 8.15 -10.71 13.36
CA TYR A 8 9.14 -11.16 14.33
C TYR A 8 8.49 -11.87 15.53
N PHE A 9 7.33 -11.40 16.01
CA PHE A 9 6.62 -12.07 17.10
C PHE A 9 6.09 -13.45 16.69
N PHE A 10 5.60 -13.61 15.45
CA PHE A 10 5.11 -14.90 14.95
C PHE A 10 6.22 -15.87 14.56
N GLU A 11 7.38 -15.37 14.11
CA GLU A 11 8.51 -16.20 13.68
C GLU A 11 9.58 -16.45 14.78
N ARG A 12 9.49 -15.78 15.94
CA ARG A 12 10.48 -15.88 17.03
C ARG A 12 10.60 -17.28 17.63
N ASP A 13 9.50 -18.02 17.66
CA ASP A 13 9.43 -19.35 18.30
C ASP A 13 9.78 -20.50 17.34
N GLU A 14 10.08 -20.21 16.07
CA GLU A 14 10.42 -21.21 15.05
C GLU A 14 11.95 -21.35 14.88
N PRO A 15 12.55 -22.52 15.17
CA PRO A 15 14.00 -22.72 15.05
C PRO A 15 14.53 -22.63 13.60
N ASN A 16 13.66 -22.71 12.58
CA ASN A 16 14.04 -22.51 11.17
C ASN A 16 13.89 -21.07 10.67
N SER A 17 13.56 -20.13 11.56
CA SER A 17 13.39 -18.72 11.20
C SER A 17 14.72 -18.05 10.88
N LYS A 18 14.84 -17.51 9.66
CA LYS A 18 15.98 -16.65 9.27
C LYS A 18 15.88 -15.22 9.81
N PHE A 19 14.83 -14.89 10.57
CA PHE A 19 14.63 -13.57 11.18
C PHE A 19 15.44 -13.43 12.47
N TYR A 20 16.78 -13.39 12.34
CA TYR A 20 17.70 -13.34 13.48
C TYR A 20 17.66 -12.01 14.25
N SER A 21 17.27 -10.89 13.61
CA SER A 21 17.35 -9.56 14.21
C SER A 21 16.27 -8.60 13.69
N ILE A 22 15.85 -7.63 14.51
CA ILE A 22 14.88 -6.58 14.16
C ILE A 22 15.26 -5.83 12.85
N PRO A 23 16.54 -5.46 12.61
CA PRO A 23 16.94 -4.83 11.34
C PRO A 23 16.73 -5.72 10.11
N ALA A 24 16.91 -7.04 10.24
CA ALA A 24 16.69 -7.99 9.14
C ALA A 24 15.19 -8.10 8.80
N ALA A 25 14.33 -8.10 9.81
CA ALA A 25 12.88 -8.03 9.62
C ALA A 25 12.46 -6.68 9.00
N CYS A 26 13.16 -5.59 9.31
CA CYS A 26 12.91 -4.29 8.70
C CYS A 26 13.26 -4.30 7.21
N TRP A 27 14.42 -4.87 6.84
CA TRP A 27 14.82 -5.08 5.45
C TRP A 27 13.77 -5.87 4.68
N TRP A 28 13.36 -7.02 5.24
CA TRP A 28 12.30 -7.84 4.66
C TRP A 28 11.00 -7.06 4.47
N CYS A 29 10.55 -6.31 5.48
CA CYS A 29 9.34 -5.50 5.36
C CYS A 29 9.44 -4.46 4.23
N VAL A 30 10.60 -3.81 4.06
CA VAL A 30 10.80 -2.83 3.00
C VAL A 30 10.67 -3.50 1.63
N ILE A 31 11.39 -4.60 1.38
CA ILE A 31 11.36 -5.31 0.09
C ILE A 31 9.99 -5.91 -0.23
N THR A 32 9.21 -6.30 0.79
CA THR A 32 7.86 -6.83 0.60
C THR A 32 6.86 -5.72 0.32
N MET A 33 6.93 -4.59 1.04
CA MET A 33 6.06 -3.43 0.79
C MET A 33 6.32 -2.78 -0.57
N THR A 34 7.57 -2.82 -1.05
CA THR A 34 7.92 -2.36 -2.40
C THR A 34 7.69 -3.44 -3.46
N THR A 35 7.14 -4.60 -3.10
CA THR A 35 6.86 -5.73 -3.99
C THR A 35 8.07 -6.30 -4.74
N VAL A 36 9.29 -6.02 -4.27
CA VAL A 36 10.55 -6.55 -4.85
C VAL A 36 10.67 -8.04 -4.59
N GLY A 37 10.49 -8.46 -3.33
CA GLY A 37 10.40 -9.87 -2.95
C GLY A 37 11.60 -10.74 -3.36
N TYR A 38 12.82 -10.38 -2.95
CA TYR A 38 14.04 -11.17 -3.26
C TYR A 38 13.96 -12.65 -2.84
N GLY A 39 13.17 -12.96 -1.80
CA GLY A 39 13.01 -14.34 -1.31
C GLY A 39 14.17 -14.85 -0.44
N ASP A 40 15.11 -13.98 -0.08
CA ASP A 40 16.21 -14.25 0.85
C ASP A 40 15.71 -14.57 2.27
N LEU A 41 14.69 -13.81 2.69
CA LEU A 41 13.96 -13.93 3.94
C LEU A 41 12.49 -14.15 3.59
N VAL A 42 11.88 -15.20 4.12
CA VAL A 42 10.45 -15.49 3.93
C VAL A 42 9.87 -16.11 5.19
N PRO A 43 8.66 -15.70 5.61
CA PRO A 43 7.99 -16.31 6.74
C PRO A 43 7.65 -17.77 6.44
N VAL A 44 8.00 -18.65 7.36
CA VAL A 44 7.77 -20.10 7.27
C VAL A 44 6.42 -20.44 7.91
N THR A 45 6.04 -19.69 8.96
CA THR A 45 4.83 -19.90 9.75
C THR A 45 3.57 -19.53 8.97
N ALA A 46 2.46 -20.20 9.26
CA ALA A 46 1.16 -19.87 8.66
C ALA A 46 0.72 -18.43 9.01
N GLY A 47 0.98 -17.98 10.24
CA GLY A 47 0.69 -16.62 10.70
C GLY A 47 1.53 -15.56 9.97
N GLY A 48 2.84 -15.79 9.84
CA GLY A 48 3.74 -14.87 9.12
C GLY A 48 3.36 -14.69 7.65
N LYS A 49 2.86 -15.74 6.99
CA LYS A 49 2.36 -15.65 5.60
C LYS A 49 1.13 -14.75 5.46
N VAL A 50 0.20 -14.78 6.41
CA VAL A 50 -0.97 -13.87 6.39
C VAL A 50 -0.52 -12.42 6.59
N VAL A 51 0.40 -12.19 7.53
CA VAL A 51 0.99 -10.85 7.75
C VAL A 51 1.72 -10.35 6.50
N ALA A 52 2.45 -11.24 5.82
CA ALA A 52 3.12 -10.91 4.55
C ALA A 52 2.14 -10.51 3.45
N ALA A 53 1.04 -11.25 3.29
CA ALA A 53 0.01 -10.90 2.32
C ALA A 53 -0.62 -9.53 2.62
N MET A 54 -0.93 -9.25 3.89
CA MET A 54 -1.45 -7.94 4.30
C MET A 54 -0.44 -6.81 4.05
N ALA A 55 0.83 -7.04 4.38
CA ALA A 55 1.90 -6.06 4.19
C ALA A 55 2.08 -5.68 2.70
N SER A 56 2.03 -6.67 1.79
CA SER A 56 2.12 -6.44 0.35
C SER A 56 0.96 -5.58 -0.17
N VAL A 57 -0.28 -5.87 0.25
CA VAL A 57 -1.46 -5.08 -0.16
C VAL A 57 -1.36 -3.65 0.36
N CYS A 58 -0.98 -3.47 1.63
CA CYS A 58 -0.77 -2.16 2.21
C CYS A 58 0.33 -1.37 1.48
N GLY A 59 1.43 -2.03 1.08
CA GLY A 59 2.51 -1.41 0.32
C GLY A 59 2.04 -0.79 -1.00
N ILE A 60 1.24 -1.52 -1.77
CA ILE A 60 0.71 -1.05 -3.06
C ILE A 60 -0.18 0.18 -2.89
N ILE A 61 -1.07 0.17 -1.88
CA ILE A 61 -1.96 1.31 -1.59
C ILE A 61 -1.14 2.57 -1.25
N VAL A 62 -0.10 2.40 -0.43
CA VAL A 62 0.78 3.50 -0.04
C VAL A 62 1.57 4.04 -1.24
N LEU A 63 2.00 3.19 -2.16
CA LEU A 63 2.71 3.59 -3.38
C LEU A 63 1.79 4.27 -4.41
N ALA A 64 0.51 3.90 -4.45
CA ALA A 64 -0.46 4.53 -5.35
C ALA A 64 -0.67 6.02 -5.01
N PHE A 65 -0.69 6.37 -3.73
CA PHE A 65 -0.93 7.74 -3.27
C PHE A 65 0.05 8.80 -3.83
N PRO A 66 1.39 8.66 -3.72
CA PRO A 66 2.33 9.62 -4.29
C PRO A 66 2.31 9.63 -5.82
N ILE A 67 2.05 8.48 -6.47
CA ILE A 67 1.95 8.41 -7.94
C ILE A 67 0.77 9.26 -8.42
N SER A 68 -0.42 9.11 -7.80
CA SER A 68 -1.58 9.93 -8.13
C SER A 68 -1.31 11.43 -7.96
N MET A 69 -0.68 11.82 -6.84
CA MET A 69 -0.33 13.22 -6.59
C MET A 69 0.59 13.80 -7.68
N ILE A 70 1.58 13.02 -8.15
CA ILE A 70 2.50 13.45 -9.21
C ILE A 70 1.77 13.58 -10.54
N ILE A 71 0.89 12.62 -10.87
CA ILE A 71 0.09 12.65 -12.10
C ILE A 71 -0.80 13.89 -12.13
N ASP A 72 -1.48 14.21 -11.03
CA ASP A 72 -2.34 15.39 -10.94
C ASP A 72 -1.57 16.68 -11.24
N LYS A 73 -0.36 16.82 -10.69
CA LYS A 73 0.52 17.98 -10.92
C LYS A 73 1.09 18.04 -12.33
N PHE A 74 1.43 16.90 -12.91
CA PHE A 74 1.91 16.85 -14.28
C PHE A 74 0.78 17.19 -15.27
N ALA A 75 -0.42 16.65 -15.06
CA ALA A 75 -1.60 16.92 -15.87
C ALA A 75 -2.09 18.37 -15.75
N GLU A 76 -1.94 19.01 -14.59
CA GLU A 76 -2.17 20.45 -14.40
C GLU A 76 -1.19 21.27 -15.24
N SER A 77 0.10 20.88 -15.24
CA SER A 77 1.15 21.56 -16.01
C SER A 77 1.05 21.39 -17.53
N THR A 78 0.52 20.26 -18.02
CA THR A 78 0.33 20.01 -19.46
C THR A 78 -1.04 20.49 -19.97
N GLY A 79 -1.88 21.05 -19.10
CA GLY A 79 -3.17 21.61 -19.46
C GLY A 79 -4.28 20.58 -19.75
N VAL A 80 -4.05 19.29 -19.46
CA VAL A 80 -5.01 18.20 -19.68
C VAL A 80 -6.31 18.44 -18.90
N TRP A 81 -6.22 18.91 -17.65
CA TRP A 81 -7.40 19.22 -16.84
C TRP A 81 -8.18 20.47 -17.29
N ASN A 82 -7.63 21.29 -18.20
CA ASN A 82 -8.36 22.45 -18.71
C ASN A 82 -9.48 22.05 -19.69
N GLU A 83 -9.44 20.83 -20.26
CA GLU A 83 -10.46 20.34 -21.20
C GLU A 83 -11.62 19.63 -20.48
N ASP A 84 -11.42 19.07 -19.28
CA ASP A 84 -12.44 18.34 -18.50
C ASP A 84 -13.37 19.25 -17.66
N GLU A 85 -13.07 20.55 -17.53
CA GLU A 85 -13.99 21.55 -16.97
C GLU A 85 -15.20 21.83 -17.91
N GLY A 86 -15.19 21.26 -19.12
CA GLY A 86 -16.18 21.44 -20.16
C GLY A 86 -17.47 20.62 -20.08
N GLU A 87 -17.78 19.88 -19.01
CA GLU A 87 -19.16 19.45 -18.67
C GLU A 87 -19.17 18.60 -17.38
N LYS A 88 -19.21 19.25 -16.21
CA LYS A 88 -19.70 18.55 -15.01
C LYS A 88 -21.22 18.43 -15.16
N PRO A 89 -21.83 17.22 -15.30
CA PRO A 89 -23.27 17.10 -15.38
C PRO A 89 -23.89 17.71 -14.12
N LYS A 90 -24.65 18.79 -14.31
CA LYS A 90 -25.35 19.50 -13.25
C LYS A 90 -26.21 18.47 -12.51
N LYS A 91 -25.84 18.12 -11.27
CA LYS A 91 -26.66 17.27 -10.40
C LYS A 91 -28.09 17.83 -10.45
N PRO A 92 -29.10 17.01 -10.83
CA PRO A 92 -30.46 17.52 -10.95
C PRO A 92 -30.87 18.05 -9.58
N LYS A 93 -31.16 19.35 -9.52
CA LYS A 93 -31.77 19.97 -8.34
C LYS A 93 -33.13 19.31 -8.18
N THR A 94 -33.25 18.33 -7.28
CA THR A 94 -34.52 17.79 -6.83
C THR A 94 -35.32 18.94 -6.22
N LYS A 95 -36.11 19.63 -7.06
CA LYS A 95 -37.21 20.46 -6.62
C LYS A 95 -38.27 19.50 -6.08
N ARG A 96 -38.26 19.23 -4.77
CA ARG A 96 -39.48 18.82 -4.11
C ARG A 96 -40.33 20.08 -3.94
N SER A 97 -41.09 20.35 -4.99
CA SER A 97 -42.19 21.31 -5.04
C SER A 97 -43.23 20.91 -3.99
N PHE A 98 -43.73 21.90 -3.25
CA PHE A 98 -45.05 21.93 -2.62
C PHE A 98 -45.46 20.72 -1.76
N PHE A 99 -45.33 20.85 -0.44
CA PHE A 99 -46.47 21.09 0.45
C PHE A 99 -45.95 21.59 1.80
#